data_AF-A0A536H3W5-F1
#
_entry.id   AF-A0A536H3W5-F1
#
_cell.length_a   1.000
_cell.length_b   1.000
_cell.length_c   1.000
_cell.angle_alpha   90.00
_cell.angle_beta   90.00
_cell.angle_gamma   90.00
#
_symmetry.space_group_name_H-M   'P 1'
#
loop_
_entity.id
_entity.type
_entity.pdbx_description
1 polymer ?
#
loop_
_entity_poly.entity_id
_entity_poly.type
_entity_poly.pdbx_seq_one_letter_code
_entity_poly.pdbx_strand_id
1 'polypeptide(L)'
;MPQLSDFRLGADVLAGDGILAGTLASVLVEAHGFDPKALVVKDESSIAGRLLADEKFLITDEVVVPITAVASASHEVVRLSMSIDDLRRQPPYLSYRFKALTAGEAALEEVDFLGGGLGLPSSSAS
;
A
#
# COMPACT_ATOMS: atom_id res chain seq x y z
N MET A 1 14.87 11.21 15.83
CA MET A 1 14.07 10.31 14.97
C MET A 1 13.14 9.53 15.87
N PRO A 2 11.86 9.35 15.51
CA PRO A 2 10.94 8.55 16.32
C PRO A 2 11.47 7.13 16.47
N GLN A 3 11.21 6.50 17.61
CA GLN A 3 11.57 5.10 17.84
C GLN A 3 10.72 4.22 16.91
N LEU A 4 11.29 3.86 15.76
CA LEU A 4 10.71 3.01 14.72
C LEU A 4 10.93 1.51 15.02
N SER A 5 11.20 1.16 16.28
CA SER A 5 11.75 -0.14 16.69
C SER A 5 10.71 -1.23 16.88
N ASP A 6 9.43 -0.87 16.95
CA ASP A 6 8.37 -1.75 17.46
C ASP A 6 7.15 -1.73 16.55
N PHE A 7 7.35 -2.13 15.30
CA PHE A 7 6.25 -2.38 14.36
C PHE A 7 5.74 -3.80 14.53
N ARG A 8 4.45 -3.91 14.89
CA ARG A 8 3.74 -5.19 14.92
C ARG A 8 2.70 -5.23 13.81
N LEU A 9 2.72 -6.30 13.01
CA LEU A 9 1.68 -6.53 12.02
C LEU A 9 0.32 -6.73 12.72
N GLY A 10 -0.70 -6.07 12.21
CA GLY A 10 -2.03 -5.98 12.81
C GLY A 10 -2.19 -4.86 13.84
N ALA A 11 -1.14 -4.10 14.16
CA ALA A 11 -1.25 -2.92 15.02
C ALA A 11 -2.19 -1.86 14.41
N ASP A 12 -2.88 -1.12 15.26
CA ASP A 12 -3.75 -0.03 14.84
C ASP A 12 -2.92 1.11 14.28
N VAL A 13 -3.38 1.68 13.17
CA VAL A 13 -2.78 2.86 12.56
C VAL A 13 -3.71 4.04 12.78
N LEU A 14 -3.23 5.06 13.49
CA LEU A 14 -3.95 6.31 13.71
C LEU A 14 -3.37 7.41 12.83
N ALA A 15 -4.23 8.13 12.11
CA ALA A 15 -3.86 9.35 11.43
C ALA A 15 -3.50 10.46 12.45
N GLY A 16 -2.87 11.53 11.97
CA GLY A 16 -2.41 12.66 12.78
C GLY A 16 -3.53 13.47 13.42
N ASP A 17 -4.74 13.38 12.87
CA ASP A 17 -5.99 13.88 13.43
C ASP A 17 -6.60 12.94 14.51
N GLY A 18 -5.95 11.81 14.79
CA GLY A 18 -6.36 10.81 15.77
C GLY A 18 -7.39 9.81 15.25
N ILE A 19 -7.77 9.87 13.98
CA ILE A 19 -8.75 8.97 13.38
C ILE A 19 -8.11 7.61 13.08
N LEU A 20 -8.83 6.52 13.38
CA LEU A 20 -8.40 5.18 13.01
C LEU A 20 -8.37 5.04 11.49
N ALA A 21 -7.17 4.87 10.95
CA ALA A 21 -6.92 4.69 9.54
C ALA A 21 -7.06 3.24 9.09
N GLY A 22 -6.80 2.29 9.98
CA GLY A 22 -6.79 0.86 9.66
C GLY A 22 -5.75 0.10 10.47
N THR A 23 -5.25 -0.99 9.89
CA THR A 23 -4.24 -1.86 10.55
C THR A 23 -2.96 -1.96 9.72
N LEU A 24 -1.83 -2.17 10.39
CA LEU A 24 -0.54 -2.36 9.75
C LEU A 24 -0.47 -3.75 9.09
N ALA A 25 -0.53 -3.81 7.77
CA ALA A 25 -0.51 -5.07 7.02
C ALA A 25 0.92 -5.55 6.71
N SER A 26 1.82 -4.64 6.37
CA SER A 26 3.20 -4.96 6.01
C SER A 26 4.14 -3.76 6.19
N VAL A 27 5.45 -4.03 6.28
CA VAL A 27 6.50 -3.00 6.25
C VAL A 27 7.36 -3.25 5.03
N LEU A 28 7.46 -2.25 4.16
CA LEU A 28 8.32 -2.27 2.99
C LEU A 28 9.71 -1.82 3.41
N VAL A 29 10.71 -2.64 3.10
CA VAL A 29 12.10 -2.45 3.51
C VAL A 29 13.02 -2.48 2.29
N GLU A 30 14.19 -1.84 2.39
CA GLU A 30 15.25 -1.98 1.40
C GLU A 30 15.71 -3.44 1.28
N ALA A 31 16.05 -3.86 0.05
CA ALA A 31 16.52 -5.23 -0.21
C ALA A 31 17.85 -5.52 0.51
N HIS A 32 18.65 -4.48 0.74
CA HIS A 32 19.93 -4.56 1.43
C HIS A 32 19.81 -3.73 2.70
N GLY A 33 20.18 -4.30 3.84
CA GLY A 33 20.13 -3.61 5.13
C GLY A 33 18.77 -3.62 5.83
N PHE A 34 17.68 -3.96 5.13
CA PHE A 34 16.31 -4.04 5.69
C PHE A 34 15.82 -2.72 6.30
N ASP A 35 16.30 -1.59 5.80
CA ASP A 35 15.87 -0.28 6.27
C ASP A 35 14.40 -0.02 5.87
N PRO A 36 13.51 0.33 6.80
CA PRO A 36 12.10 0.57 6.51
C PRO A 36 11.91 1.81 5.63
N LYS A 37 11.07 1.67 4.60
CA LYS A 37 10.76 2.72 3.62
C LYS A 37 9.31 3.16 3.64
N ALA A 38 8.41 2.23 3.85
CA ALA A 38 6.99 2.51 3.89
C ALA A 38 6.25 1.46 4.71
N LEU A 39 5.08 1.83 5.19
CA LEU A 39 4.11 0.95 5.79
C LEU A 39 3.00 0.68 4.77
N VAL A 40 2.49 -0.54 4.75
CA VAL A 40 1.26 -0.88 4.04
C VAL A 40 0.14 -0.89 5.08
N VAL A 41 -0.83 0.00 4.92
CA VAL A 41 -1.95 0.16 5.85
C VAL A 41 -3.21 -0.34 5.17
N LYS A 42 -3.91 -1.27 5.82
CA LYS A 42 -5.19 -1.81 5.36
C LYS A 42 -6.33 -1.04 6.00
N ASP A 43 -7.11 -0.33 5.19
CA ASP A 43 -8.32 0.39 5.60
C ASP A 43 -9.47 -0.61 5.86
N GLU A 44 -9.76 -0.85 7.14
CA GLU A 44 -10.86 -1.72 7.58
C GLU A 44 -12.22 -0.97 7.61
N SER A 45 -12.21 0.37 7.59
CA SER A 45 -13.43 1.19 7.61
C SER A 45 -14.19 1.17 6.28
N SER A 46 -13.49 0.80 5.21
CA SER A 46 -14.01 0.62 3.86
C SER A 46 -14.97 -0.59 3.72
N ILE A 47 -14.91 -1.60 4.59
CA ILE A 47 -15.78 -2.79 4.48
C ILE A 47 -17.27 -2.42 4.65
N ALA A 48 -17.59 -1.51 5.59
CA ALA A 48 -18.97 -1.07 5.81
C ALA A 48 -19.46 -0.13 4.69
N GLY A 49 -18.58 0.70 4.12
CA GLY A 49 -18.91 1.57 2.97
C GLY A 49 -19.10 0.77 1.68
N ARG A 50 -18.32 -0.29 1.46
CA ARG A 50 -18.42 -1.21 0.32
C ARG A 50 -19.67 -2.09 0.32
N LEU A 51 -20.23 -2.39 1.49
CA LEU A 51 -21.52 -3.09 1.56
C LEU A 51 -22.69 -2.20 1.13
N LEU A 52 -22.54 -0.87 1.21
CA LEU A 52 -23.57 0.10 0.86
C LEU A 52 -23.46 0.58 -0.60
N ALA A 53 -22.25 0.65 -1.15
CA ALA A 53 -22.00 0.93 -2.55
C ALA A 53 -21.91 -0.40 -3.30
N ASP A 54 -22.95 -0.76 -4.06
CA ASP A 54 -23.07 -1.97 -4.92
C ASP A 54 -22.04 -2.02 -6.08
N GLU A 55 -20.86 -1.44 -5.86
CA GLU A 55 -19.79 -1.29 -6.82
C GLU A 55 -18.76 -2.40 -6.59
N LYS A 56 -18.89 -3.45 -7.40
CA LYS A 56 -17.84 -4.43 -7.66
C LYS A 56 -16.62 -3.76 -8.29
N PHE A 57 -15.76 -3.11 -7.51
CA PHE A 57 -14.45 -2.72 -8.02
C PHE A 57 -13.34 -3.04 -7.02
N LEU A 58 -12.38 -3.79 -7.54
CA LEU A 58 -11.20 -4.40 -6.94
C LEU A 58 -10.17 -3.35 -6.48
N ILE A 59 -10.62 -2.31 -5.78
CA ILE A 59 -9.71 -1.36 -5.14
C ILE A 59 -9.15 -2.10 -3.94
N THR A 60 -7.86 -2.38 -3.94
CA THR A 60 -7.19 -2.91 -2.75
C THR A 60 -7.34 -1.88 -1.64
N ASP A 61 -7.87 -2.28 -0.49
CA ASP A 61 -8.01 -1.43 0.72
C ASP A 61 -6.65 -1.10 1.36
N GLU A 62 -5.55 -1.33 0.64
CA GLU A 62 -4.20 -1.20 1.14
C GLU A 62 -3.54 0.00 0.49
N VAL A 63 -3.05 0.92 1.32
CA VAL A 63 -2.34 2.13 0.89
C VAL A 63 -0.90 2.12 1.37
N VAL A 64 -0.02 2.74 0.59
CA VAL A 64 1.39 2.85 0.94
C VAL A 64 1.66 4.17 1.66
N VAL A 65 2.14 4.08 2.88
CA VAL A 65 2.47 5.23 3.72
C VAL A 65 3.98 5.36 3.84
N PRO A 66 4.59 6.48 3.44
CA PRO A 66 6.04 6.64 3.55
C PRO A 66 6.46 6.61 5.03
N ILE A 67 7.61 6.01 5.33
CA ILE A 67 8.11 5.89 6.72
C ILE A 67 8.32 7.26 7.38
N THR A 68 8.58 8.29 6.57
CA THR A 68 8.72 9.68 7.03
C THR A 68 7.43 10.28 7.58
N ALA A 69 6.28 9.68 7.28
CA ALA A 69 4.98 10.06 7.83
C ALA A 69 4.67 9.39 9.17
N VAL A 70 5.55 8.54 9.71
CA VAL A 70 5.38 7.93 11.03
C VAL A 70 5.84 8.90 12.10
N ALA A 71 4.91 9.37 12.92
CA ALA A 71 5.20 10.26 14.05
C ALA A 71 5.71 9.46 15.27
N SER A 72 5.12 8.29 15.54
CA SER A 72 5.55 7.38 16.61
C SER A 72 5.05 5.97 16.35
N ALA A 73 5.78 4.96 16.80
CA ALA A 73 5.34 3.56 16.78
C ALA A 73 5.47 2.94 18.16
N SER A 74 4.51 2.08 18.50
CA SER A 74 4.47 1.23 19.69
C SER A 74 3.91 -0.13 19.30
N HIS A 75 4.07 -1.13 20.16
CA HIS A 75 3.66 -2.51 19.88
C HIS A 75 2.23 -2.68 19.37
N GLU A 76 1.29 -1.84 19.83
CA GLU A 76 -0.14 -1.96 19.45
C GLU A 76 -0.60 -0.83 18.52
N VAL A 77 0.13 0.30 18.47
CA VAL A 77 -0.33 1.51 17.78
C VAL A 77 0.81 2.20 17.04
N VAL A 78 0.57 2.49 15.76
CA VAL A 78 1.37 3.38 14.93
C VAL A 78 0.61 4.70 14.75
N ARG A 79 1.24 5.83 15.04
CA ARG A 79 0.68 7.17 14.80
C ARG A 79 1.37 7.81 13.61
N LEU A 80 0.56 8.31 12.68
CA LEU A 80 1.03 9.06 11.53
C LEU A 80 1.03 10.56 11.83
N SER A 81 1.84 11.31 11.08
CA SER A 81 1.84 12.77 11.09
C SER A 81 0.86 13.38 10.06
N MET A 82 0.30 12.57 9.16
CA MET A 82 -0.63 13.00 8.09
C MET A 82 -2.09 12.80 8.48
N SER A 83 -3.00 13.61 7.93
CA SER A 83 -4.44 13.49 8.14
C SER A 83 -5.02 12.23 7.48
N ILE A 84 -6.23 11.82 7.87
CA ILE A 84 -6.93 10.69 7.23
C ILE A 84 -7.22 10.96 5.75
N ASP A 85 -7.47 12.22 5.37
CA ASP A 85 -7.76 12.60 4.00
C ASP A 85 -6.51 12.54 3.12
N ASP A 86 -5.35 12.91 3.66
CA ASP A 86 -4.05 12.77 2.97
C ASP A 86 -3.65 11.30 2.81
N LEU A 87 -4.01 10.47 3.81
CA LEU A 87 -3.77 9.04 3.77
C LEU A 87 -4.58 8.37 2.64
N ARG A 88 -5.87 8.71 2.49
CA ARG A 88 -6.73 8.16 1.42
C ARG A 88 -6.32 8.55 0.01
N ARG A 89 -5.48 9.58 -0.12
CA ARG A 89 -4.89 10.01 -1.40
C ARG A 89 -3.57 9.30 -1.70
N GLN A 90 -3.03 8.51 -0.76
CA GLN A 90 -1.82 7.74 -0.99
C GLN A 90 -2.07 6.69 -2.08
N PRO A 91 -1.02 6.31 -2.83
CA PRO A 91 -1.15 5.30 -3.87
C PRO A 91 -1.56 3.95 -3.26
N PRO A 92 -2.39 3.17 -3.96
CA PRO A 92 -2.73 1.82 -3.53
C PRO A 92 -1.49 0.93 -3.58
N TYR A 93 -1.43 -0.08 -2.70
CA TYR A 93 -0.29 -0.98 -2.59
C TYR A 93 0.00 -1.74 -3.88
N LEU A 94 -1.02 -2.09 -4.67
CA LEU A 94 -0.82 -2.74 -5.98
C LEU A 94 -0.05 -1.87 -6.99
N SER A 95 -0.03 -0.55 -6.80
CA SER A 95 0.79 0.36 -7.62
C SER A 95 2.22 0.47 -7.13
N TYR A 96 2.56 -0.08 -5.96
CA TYR A 96 3.92 -0.05 -5.42
C TYR A 96 4.85 -0.90 -6.26
N ARG A 97 5.99 -0.32 -6.62
CA ARG A 97 7.07 -1.04 -7.29
C ARG A 97 8.34 -0.89 -6.50
N PHE A 98 8.98 -2.03 -6.22
CA PHE A 98 10.24 -2.07 -5.50
C PHE A 98 11.39 -1.40 -6.27
N LYS A 99 11.32 -1.41 -7.61
CA LYS A 99 12.28 -0.75 -8.51
C LYS A 99 11.53 0.16 -9.46
N ALA A 100 12.05 1.37 -9.70
CA ALA A 100 11.56 2.21 -10.78
C ALA A 100 11.75 1.48 -12.12
N LEU A 101 10.72 1.48 -12.97
CA LEU A 101 10.81 0.96 -14.32
C LEU A 101 11.98 1.65 -15.04
N THR A 102 12.84 0.86 -15.66
CA THR A 102 13.74 1.42 -16.66
C THR A 102 12.91 1.90 -17.85
N ALA A 103 13.39 2.90 -18.60
CA ALA A 103 12.65 3.44 -19.75
C ALA A 103 12.24 2.36 -20.77
N GLY A 104 13.03 1.28 -20.89
CA GLY A 104 12.70 0.13 -21.74
C GLY A 104 11.59 -0.77 -21.20
N GLU A 105 11.50 -0.94 -19.88
CA GLU A 105 10.43 -1.72 -19.25
C GLU A 105 9.10 -0.95 -19.24
N ALA A 106 9.14 0.38 -19.06
CA ALA A 106 7.94 1.23 -19.11
C ALA A 106 7.28 1.21 -20.49
N ALA A 107 8.09 1.24 -21.56
CA ALA A 107 7.58 1.17 -22.93
C ALA A 107 6.94 -0.19 -23.25
N LEU A 108 7.43 -1.28 -22.68
CA LEU A 108 6.84 -2.61 -22.89
C LEU A 108 5.49 -2.77 -22.18
N GLU A 109 5.33 -2.25 -20.96
CA GLU A 109 4.04 -2.27 -20.26
C GLU A 109 3.00 -1.34 -20.90
N GLU A 110 3.41 -0.19 -21.44
CA GLU A 110 2.49 0.70 -22.17
C GLU A 110 1.94 0.02 -23.43
N VAL A 111 2.78 -0.77 -24.12
CA VAL A 111 2.38 -1.57 -25.28
C VAL A 111 1.46 -2.73 -24.87
N ASP A 112 1.68 -3.36 -23.72
CA ASP A 112 0.82 -4.44 -23.22
C ASP A 112 -0.56 -3.93 -22.76
N PHE A 113 -0.61 -2.72 -22.18
CA PHE A 113 -1.85 -2.07 -21.76
C PHE A 113 -2.67 -1.52 -22.94
N LEU A 114 -2.02 -0.95 -23.96
CA LEU A 114 -2.68 -0.43 -25.18
C LEU A 114 -2.91 -1.53 -26.24
N GLY A 115 -2.19 -2.64 -26.16
CA GLY A 115 -2.20 -3.74 -27.14
C GLY A 115 -3.35 -4.74 -26.99
N GLY A 116 -4.19 -4.64 -25.95
CA GLY A 116 -5.41 -5.44 -25.87
C GLY A 116 -5.18 -6.96 -25.83
N GLY A 117 -4.14 -7.41 -25.13
CA GLY A 117 -3.86 -8.83 -24.95
C GLY A 117 -4.83 -9.48 -23.95
N LEU A 118 -6.02 -9.85 -24.42
CA LEU A 118 -6.85 -10.88 -23.81
C LEU A 118 -5.97 -12.09 -23.45
N GLY A 119 -5.80 -12.32 -22.15
CA GLY A 119 -5.06 -13.46 -21.64
C GLY A 119 -5.58 -14.76 -22.23
N LEU A 120 -4.76 -15.44 -23.03
CA LEU A 120 -4.90 -16.86 -23.33
C LEU A 120 -3.56 -17.54 -23.01
N PRO A 121 -3.54 -18.60 -22.18
CA PRO A 121 -2.31 -19.34 -21.93
C PRO A 121 -1.85 -20.03 -23.22
N SER A 122 -0.55 -19.91 -23.51
CA SER A 122 0.09 -20.65 -24.59
C SER A 122 0.10 -22.14 -24.25
N SER A 123 -0.84 -22.88 -24.84
CA SER A 123 -0.75 -24.34 -24.95
C SER A 123 0.44 -24.68 -25.84
N SER A 124 1.55 -25.08 -25.24
CA SER A 124 2.57 -25.89 -25.89
C SER A 124 1.95 -27.25 -26.22
N ALA A 125 1.76 -27.56 -27.50
CA ALA A 125 1.57 -28.92 -27.98
C ALA A 125 2.58 -29.18 -29.10
N SER A 126 3.31 -30.27 -28.91
CA SER A 126 4.45 -30.80 -29.67
C SER A 126 4.20 -31.06 -31.14
#